data_AF-A0A9X7DJ21-F1
#
_entry.id   AF-A0A9X7DJ21-F1
#
_cell.length_a   1.000
_cell.length_b   1.000
_cell.length_c   1.000
_cell.angle_alpha   90.00
_cell.angle_beta   90.00
_cell.angle_gamma   90.00
#
_symmetry.space_group_name_H-M   'P 1'
#
loop_
_entity.id
_entity.type
_entity.pdbx_description
1 polymer ?
#
loop_
_entity_poly.entity_id
_entity_poly.type
_entity_poly.pdbx_seq_one_letter_code
_entity_poly.pdbx_strand_id
1 'polypeptide(L)'
;MRMLLKGVFMDIKEFKKFVDEVFLANGMKKRRSNYYFDNEDIISVLGLQKTSYSNGYYLNLSYVIKDLNTKEISNYTDGNIRLRFKFKYNRKLADLIEIHNVEKELLIE
;
A
#
# COMPACT_ATOMS: atom_id res chain seq x y z
N MET A 1 -31.91 0.98 23.28
CA MET A 1 -30.46 0.99 23.56
C MET A 1 -29.79 0.02 22.57
N ARG A 2 -29.27 0.52 21.45
CA ARG A 2 -28.57 -0.33 20.46
C ARG A 2 -27.13 -0.50 20.93
N MET A 3 -26.77 -1.72 21.29
CA MET A 3 -25.40 -2.11 21.60
C MET A 3 -24.61 -2.05 20.30
N LEU A 4 -23.84 -0.98 20.08
CA LEU A 4 -22.86 -0.92 19.00
C LEU A 4 -21.78 -1.96 19.33
N LEU A 5 -21.72 -3.04 18.54
CA LEU A 5 -20.55 -3.91 18.47
C LEU A 5 -19.35 -2.99 18.24
N LYS A 6 -18.47 -2.86 19.24
CA LYS A 6 -17.20 -2.15 19.09
C LYS A 6 -16.37 -2.98 18.11
N GLY A 7 -16.42 -2.65 16.82
CA GLY A 7 -15.50 -3.19 15.84
C GLY A 7 -14.07 -3.01 16.35
N VAL A 8 -13.25 -4.06 16.24
CA VAL A 8 -11.84 -3.97 16.57
C VAL A 8 -11.16 -3.24 15.41
N PHE A 9 -11.10 -1.92 15.52
CA PHE A 9 -10.42 -1.07 14.56
C PHE A 9 -8.91 -1.23 14.71
N MET A 10 -8.25 -1.40 13.56
CA MET A 10 -6.80 -1.49 13.50
C MET A 10 -6.17 -0.12 13.78
N ASP A 11 -5.12 -0.07 14.60
CA ASP A 11 -4.34 1.16 14.74
C ASP A 11 -3.31 1.33 13.59
N ILE A 12 -2.67 2.49 13.48
CA ILE A 12 -1.71 2.78 12.40
C ILE A 12 -0.50 1.83 12.43
N LYS A 13 -0.08 1.39 13.62
CA LYS A 13 1.06 0.50 13.79
C LYS A 13 0.70 -0.92 13.36
N GLU A 14 -0.47 -1.40 13.77
CA GLU A 14 -1.03 -2.67 13.33
C GLU A 14 -1.23 -2.70 11.81
N PHE A 15 -1.72 -1.60 11.22
CA PHE A 15 -1.89 -1.48 9.77
C PHE A 15 -0.58 -1.60 9.01
N LYS A 16 0.43 -0.84 9.41
CA LYS A 16 1.75 -0.93 8.77
C LYS A 16 2.35 -2.33 8.93
N LYS A 17 2.15 -2.98 10.08
CA LYS A 17 2.60 -4.36 10.32
C LYS A 17 1.89 -5.36 9.40
N PHE A 18 0.57 -5.25 9.26
CA PHE A 18 -0.20 -6.07 8.33
C PHE A 18 0.27 -5.89 6.88
N VAL A 19 0.45 -4.65 6.44
CA VAL A 19 0.96 -4.35 5.09
C VAL A 19 2.36 -4.91 4.88
N ASP A 20 3.24 -4.80 5.88
CA ASP A 20 4.57 -5.42 5.85
C ASP A 20 4.47 -6.93 5.68
N GLU A 21 3.68 -7.60 6.52
CA GLU A 21 3.51 -9.06 6.49
C GLU A 21 3.03 -9.53 5.12
N VAL A 22 2.01 -8.88 4.55
CA VAL A 22 1.47 -9.22 3.22
C VAL A 22 2.51 -9.07 2.12
N PHE A 23 3.17 -7.92 2.00
CA PHE A 23 4.11 -7.70 0.89
C PHE A 23 5.41 -8.49 1.03
N LEU A 24 5.93 -8.64 2.25
CA LEU A 24 7.13 -9.44 2.49
C LEU A 24 6.88 -10.93 2.25
N ALA A 25 5.72 -11.46 2.65
CA ALA A 25 5.33 -12.85 2.36
C ALA A 25 5.20 -13.12 0.85
N ASN A 26 4.89 -12.10 0.06
CA ASN A 26 4.81 -12.17 -1.41
C ASN A 26 6.17 -11.86 -2.10
N GLY A 27 7.28 -11.97 -1.37
CA GLY A 27 8.63 -11.89 -1.94
C GLY A 27 9.13 -10.48 -2.24
N MET A 28 8.41 -9.44 -1.81
CA MET A 28 8.88 -8.07 -1.95
C MET A 28 9.90 -7.73 -0.87
N LYS A 29 10.86 -6.85 -1.20
CA LYS A 29 11.80 -6.26 -0.24
C LYS A 29 11.28 -4.92 0.22
N LYS A 30 11.54 -4.51 1.47
CA LYS A 30 11.12 -3.21 2.01
C LYS A 30 12.28 -2.23 2.11
N ARG A 31 12.06 -0.97 1.72
CA ARG A 31 12.93 0.18 2.02
C ARG A 31 12.05 1.38 2.40
N ARG A 32 12.14 1.81 3.67
CA ARG A 32 11.28 2.88 4.23
C ARG A 32 9.79 2.56 4.03
N SER A 33 9.04 3.40 3.32
CA SER A 33 7.62 3.25 3.03
C SER A 33 7.33 2.56 1.68
N ASN A 34 8.36 1.99 1.05
CA ASN A 34 8.27 1.38 -0.27
C ASN A 34 8.58 -0.11 -0.20
N TYR A 35 7.93 -0.87 -1.08
CA TYR A 35 8.12 -2.30 -1.27
C TYR A 35 8.51 -2.57 -2.72
N TYR A 36 9.50 -3.42 -2.94
CA TYR A 36 10.15 -3.59 -4.23
C TYR A 36 10.08 -5.06 -4.65
N PHE A 37 9.68 -5.26 -5.90
CA PHE A 37 9.95 -6.49 -6.62
C PHE A 37 10.88 -6.15 -7.77
N ASP A 38 11.97 -6.89 -7.90
CA ASP A 38 13.08 -6.58 -8.80
C ASP A 38 13.38 -7.81 -9.64
N ASN A 39 13.19 -7.70 -10.96
CA ASN A 39 13.55 -8.73 -11.94
C ASN A 39 14.55 -8.17 -12.95
N GLU A 40 14.91 -8.93 -13.99
CA GLU A 40 15.96 -8.53 -14.93
C GLU A 40 15.69 -7.17 -15.61
N ASP A 41 14.44 -6.89 -16.00
CA ASP A 41 14.09 -5.74 -16.84
C ASP A 41 13.42 -4.60 -16.07
N ILE A 42 12.70 -4.94 -14.99
CA ILE A 42 11.75 -4.05 -14.32
C ILE A 42 11.93 -4.08 -12.81
N ILE A 43 11.87 -2.89 -12.20
CA ILE A 43 11.64 -2.74 -10.77
C ILE A 43 10.19 -2.27 -10.56
N SER A 44 9.39 -3.08 -9.87
CA SER A 44 8.07 -2.70 -9.40
C SER A 44 8.18 -2.13 -7.99
N VAL A 45 7.64 -0.92 -7.78
CA VAL A 45 7.70 -0.23 -6.49
C VAL A 45 6.29 0.09 -6.01
N LEU A 46 5.90 -0.48 -4.87
CA LEU A 46 4.69 -0.13 -4.14
C LEU A 46 5.01 0.90 -3.07
N GLY A 47 4.40 2.08 -3.14
CA GLY A 47 4.55 3.15 -2.16
C GLY A 47 3.34 3.26 -1.26
N LEU A 48 3.55 3.08 0.05
CA LEU A 48 2.53 3.35 1.08
C LEU A 48 2.59 4.83 1.48
N GLN A 49 1.75 5.65 0.86
CA GLN A 49 1.77 7.11 1.02
C GLN A 49 0.70 7.56 2.02
N LYS A 50 1.12 8.22 3.12
CA LYS A 50 0.18 8.88 4.03
C LYS A 50 -0.44 10.11 3.37
N THR A 51 -1.76 10.29 3.51
CA THR A 51 -2.44 11.54 3.11
C THR A 51 -2.27 12.62 4.19
N SER A 52 -2.28 13.89 3.79
CA SER A 52 -2.25 15.03 4.73
C SER A 52 -3.63 15.39 5.28
N TYR A 53 -4.71 14.84 4.72
CA TYR A 53 -6.09 15.24 5.03
C TYR A 53 -6.76 14.40 6.12
N SER A 54 -6.24 13.21 6.40
CA SER A 54 -6.82 12.25 7.33
C SER A 54 -5.75 11.27 7.83
N ASN A 55 -6.17 10.26 8.59
CA ASN A 55 -5.31 9.14 8.96
C ASN A 55 -5.24 8.06 7.86
N GLY A 56 -5.55 8.41 6.62
CA GLY A 56 -5.58 7.47 5.50
C GLY A 56 -4.25 7.25 4.79
N TYR A 57 -4.22 6.19 3.98
CA TYR A 57 -3.08 5.82 3.15
C TYR A 57 -3.49 5.50 1.72
N TYR A 58 -2.74 6.02 0.76
CA TYR A 58 -2.79 5.57 -0.63
C TYR A 58 -1.78 4.45 -0.84
N LEU A 59 -2.15 3.49 -1.68
CA LEU A 59 -1.21 2.51 -2.24
C LEU A 59 -0.91 2.90 -3.69
N ASN A 60 0.28 3.43 -3.92
CA ASN A 60 0.75 3.78 -5.26
C ASN A 60 1.64 2.67 -5.82
N LEU A 61 1.62 2.48 -7.14
CA LEU A 61 2.47 1.55 -7.86
C LEU A 61 3.30 2.31 -8.87
N SER A 62 4.53 1.86 -9.07
CA SER A 62 5.41 2.36 -10.10
C SER A 62 6.15 1.22 -10.75
N TYR A 63 6.33 1.31 -12.07
CA TYR A 63 7.24 0.47 -12.82
C TYR A 63 8.44 1.29 -13.29
N VAL A 64 9.61 0.74 -13.08
CA VAL A 64 10.90 1.24 -13.55
C VAL A 64 11.38 0.31 -14.64
N ILE A 65 11.60 0.82 -15.85
CA ILE A 65 12.20 0.07 -16.95
C ILE A 65 13.70 0.31 -16.88
N LYS A 66 14.50 -0.69 -16.48
CA LYS A 66 15.91 -0.48 -16.11
C LYS A 66 16.73 0.12 -17.24
N ASP A 67 16.51 -0.32 -18.48
CA ASP A 67 17.23 0.20 -19.66
C ASP A 67 16.98 1.69 -19.94
N LEU A 68 15.90 2.25 -19.41
CA LEU A 68 15.57 3.67 -19.55
C LEU A 68 16.11 4.52 -18.39
N ASN A 69 16.78 3.92 -17.40
CA ASN A 69 17.19 4.60 -16.18
C ASN A 69 18.65 4.31 -15.82
N THR A 70 19.43 5.37 -15.62
CA THR A 70 20.85 5.28 -15.26
C THR A 70 21.11 5.40 -13.76
N LYS A 71 20.06 5.65 -12.96
CA LYS A 71 20.17 5.88 -11.51
C LYS A 71 19.51 4.76 -10.72
N GLU A 72 20.04 4.51 -9.53
CA GLU A 72 19.41 3.63 -8.55
C GLU A 72 18.05 4.22 -8.16
N ILE A 73 16.97 3.48 -8.44
CA ILE A 73 15.62 3.96 -8.16
C ILE A 73 15.26 3.64 -6.71
N SER A 74 14.92 4.68 -5.96
CA SER A 74 14.71 4.59 -4.52
C SER A 74 13.27 4.85 -4.10
N ASN A 75 12.40 5.35 -4.99
CA ASN A 75 11.03 5.72 -4.63
C ASN A 75 10.03 5.43 -5.74
N TYR A 76 8.76 5.20 -5.38
CA TYR A 76 7.67 5.00 -6.34
C TYR A 76 7.42 6.24 -7.22
N THR A 77 7.92 7.41 -6.82
CA THR A 77 7.78 8.66 -7.59
C THR A 77 8.70 8.71 -8.80
N ASP A 78 9.70 7.84 -8.85
CA ASP A 78 10.83 7.93 -9.78
C ASP A 78 10.65 7.01 -11.00
N GLY A 79 9.63 6.16 -11.04
CA GLY A 79 9.46 5.22 -12.15
C GLY A 79 8.80 5.82 -13.38
N ASN A 80 9.04 5.14 -14.51
CA ASN A 80 8.59 5.57 -15.84
C ASN A 80 7.06 5.50 -15.98
N ILE A 81 6.43 4.54 -15.31
CA ILE A 81 4.97 4.37 -15.29
C ILE A 81 4.50 4.43 -13.84
N ARG A 82 3.56 5.31 -13.54
CA ARG A 82 3.02 5.51 -12.19
C ARG A 82 1.51 5.31 -12.17
N LEU A 83 1.05 4.55 -11.19
CA LEU A 83 -0.33 4.12 -11.03
C LEU A 83 -0.75 4.28 -9.56
N ARG A 84 -2.06 4.33 -9.33
CA ARG A 84 -2.66 4.26 -8.00
C ARG A 84 -3.62 3.08 -7.96
N PHE A 85 -3.51 2.26 -6.93
CA PHE A 85 -4.45 1.17 -6.73
C PHE A 85 -5.85 1.71 -6.44
N LYS A 86 -6.84 1.10 -7.08
CA LYS A 86 -8.23 1.19 -6.68
C LYS A 86 -8.68 -0.19 -6.26
N PHE A 87 -9.33 -0.30 -5.12
CA PHE A 87 -9.85 -1.55 -4.58
C PHE A 87 -11.30 -1.34 -4.17
N LYS A 88 -12.05 -2.45 -4.10
CA LYS A 88 -13.42 -2.40 -3.61
C LYS A 88 -13.42 -2.67 -2.11
N TYR A 89 -14.07 -1.80 -1.35
CA TYR A 89 -14.30 -1.96 0.07
C TYR A 89 -15.71 -1.47 0.39
N ASN A 90 -16.50 -2.23 1.17
CA ASN A 90 -17.91 -1.92 1.45
C ASN A 90 -18.75 -1.60 0.19
N ARG A 91 -18.58 -2.40 -0.87
CA ARG A 91 -19.25 -2.23 -2.19
C ARG A 91 -18.96 -0.90 -2.89
N LYS A 92 -17.99 -0.11 -2.42
CA LYS A 92 -17.53 1.13 -3.05
C LYS A 92 -16.12 0.95 -3.60
N LEU A 93 -15.85 1.53 -4.76
CA LEU A 93 -14.50 1.65 -5.27
C LEU A 93 -13.79 2.78 -4.53
N ALA A 94 -12.65 2.48 -3.92
CA ALA A 94 -11.84 3.42 -3.17
C ALA A 94 -10.38 3.32 -3.59
N ASP A 95 -9.63 4.41 -3.43
CA ASP A 95 -8.18 4.45 -3.60
C ASP A 95 -7.44 4.86 -2.31
N LEU A 96 -8.20 5.24 -1.27
CA LEU A 96 -7.72 5.65 0.04
C LEU A 96 -8.19 4.65 1.11
N ILE A 97 -7.26 4.15 1.90
CA ILE A 97 -7.54 3.29 3.06
C ILE A 97 -7.65 4.18 4.29
N GLU A 98 -8.86 4.36 4.81
CA GLU A 98 -9.09 5.11 6.06
C GLU A 98 -8.97 4.19 7.27
N ILE A 99 -7.93 4.37 8.08
CA ILE A 99 -7.57 3.44 9.17
C ILE A 99 -8.64 3.33 10.26
N HIS A 100 -9.39 4.41 10.52
CA HIS A 100 -10.52 4.39 11.46
C HIS A 100 -11.71 3.55 11.00
N ASN A 101 -11.69 3.05 9.76
CA ASN A 101 -12.73 2.20 9.16
C ASN A 101 -12.17 0.85 8.69
N VAL A 102 -10.97 0.44 9.11
CA VAL A 102 -10.41 -0.88 8.73
C VAL A 102 -10.81 -1.89 9.79
N GLU A 103 -11.80 -2.73 9.47
CA GLU A 103 -12.05 -3.96 10.22
C GLU A 103 -11.05 -5.02 9.74
N LYS A 104 -10.41 -5.71 10.69
CA LYS A 104 -9.35 -6.70 10.41
C LYS A 104 -9.80 -7.81 9.45
N GLU A 105 -11.10 -8.11 9.41
CA GLU A 105 -11.71 -9.19 8.61
C GLU A 105 -11.91 -8.83 7.13
N LEU A 106 -11.79 -7.55 6.74
CA LEU A 106 -12.10 -7.08 5.38
C LEU A 106 -10.88 -6.91 4.46
N LEU A 107 -9.68 -7.25 4.94
CA LEU A 107 -8.43 -7.16 4.17
C LEU A 107 -7.88 -8.52 3.74
N ILE A 108 -8.57 -9.61 4.06
CA ILE A 108 -8.20 -10.99 3.76
C ILE A 108 -9.42 -11.64 3.09
N GLU A 109 -9.65 -11.32 1.82
CA GLU A 109 -10.36 -12.24 0.90
C GLU A 109 -9.32 -12.99 0.07
#